data_AF-A0A9Q9N095-F1
#
_entry.id   AF-A0A9Q9N095-F1
#
_cell.length_a   1.000
_cell.length_b   1.000
_cell.length_c   1.000
_cell.angle_alpha   90.00
_cell.angle_beta   90.00
_cell.angle_gamma   90.00
#
_symmetry.space_group_name_H-M   'P 1'
#
loop_
_entity.id
_entity.type
_entity.pdbx_description
1 polymer ?
#
loop_
_entity_poly.entity_id
_entity_poly.type
_entity_poly.pdbx_seq_one_letter_code
_entity_poly.pdbx_strand_id
1 'polypeptide(L)'
;MKGHLRSLATLVLLASTQATALTDNVKQELMFITKPWAVTHLNELNTDCLWTRGDNGYLNSEASASDGTGVCWDISAVKQAEKLDKDKKLVWHNPPRFDYEYGDKNKCYYRVDKENGLVDLRYGDDAITSGADQCNSEEAKNAALNLATRVEKKVEFGGYTATKNNILGSVTLACFTGGIDSDSRVVSNEERSRRYAELLNLYEGDEINTRRIRNAFNFANLNLRDRYPLDTMGEYRASICNAMVLNGKL
;
A
#
# COMPACT_ATOMS: atom_id res chain seq x y z
N MET A 1 6.15 61.88 -2.96
CA MET A 1 5.69 60.53 -3.36
C MET A 1 6.90 59.59 -3.31
N LYS A 2 7.00 58.78 -2.26
CA LYS A 2 8.09 57.80 -2.09
C LYS A 2 7.57 56.44 -2.58
N GLY A 3 8.15 55.93 -3.66
CA GLY A 3 7.87 54.59 -4.17
C GLY A 3 8.57 53.55 -3.31
N HIS A 4 7.79 52.68 -2.66
CA HIS A 4 8.33 51.48 -2.02
C HIS A 4 8.64 50.46 -3.11
N LEU A 5 9.94 50.21 -3.33
CA LEU A 5 10.40 49.01 -4.03
C LEU A 5 9.94 47.79 -3.23
N ARG A 6 9.07 46.98 -3.83
CA ARG A 6 8.76 45.63 -3.36
C ARG A 6 10.01 44.77 -3.56
N SER A 7 10.63 44.37 -2.45
CA SER A 7 11.71 43.38 -2.45
C SER A 7 11.15 42.05 -2.98
N LEU A 8 11.66 41.59 -4.12
CA LEU A 8 11.46 40.22 -4.59
C LEU A 8 12.23 39.29 -3.64
N ALA A 9 11.53 38.67 -2.70
CA ALA A 9 12.06 37.57 -1.92
C ALA A 9 12.46 36.43 -2.88
N THR A 10 13.77 36.27 -3.05
CA THR A 10 14.33 35.24 -3.93
C THR A 10 14.46 33.97 -3.10
N LEU A 11 13.44 33.10 -3.17
CA LEU A 11 13.40 31.80 -2.50
C LEU A 11 14.24 30.78 -3.30
N VAL A 12 15.31 30.26 -2.69
CA VAL A 12 16.12 29.19 -3.29
C VAL A 12 15.48 27.85 -2.91
N LEU A 13 15.00 27.10 -3.92
CA LEU A 13 14.40 25.76 -3.78
C LEU A 13 15.48 24.68 -3.75
N LEU A 14 15.58 23.92 -2.66
CA LEU A 14 16.28 22.64 -2.62
C LEU A 14 15.30 21.52 -3.00
N ALA A 15 15.33 21.15 -4.27
CA ALA A 15 14.57 20.02 -4.81
C ALA A 15 15.34 18.71 -4.57
N SER A 16 15.38 18.23 -3.33
CA SER A 16 15.63 16.81 -3.01
C SER A 16 15.60 16.62 -1.49
N THR A 17 14.44 16.31 -0.93
CA THR A 17 14.37 15.80 0.45
C THR A 17 13.91 14.35 0.39
N GLN A 18 14.86 13.43 0.62
CA GLN A 18 14.51 12.11 1.14
C GLN A 18 13.73 12.31 2.45
N ALA A 19 12.77 11.46 2.78
CA ALA A 19 11.81 11.71 3.86
C ALA A 19 12.41 11.97 5.25
N THR A 20 13.69 11.65 5.43
CA THR A 20 14.47 12.01 6.63
C THR A 20 14.56 13.52 6.88
N ALA A 21 14.31 14.36 5.85
CA ALA A 21 14.31 15.81 5.97
C ALA A 21 12.89 16.44 6.05
N LEU A 22 11.83 15.63 6.10
CA LEU A 22 10.47 16.12 6.28
C LEU A 22 10.17 16.42 7.75
N THR A 23 9.30 17.41 7.99
CA THR A 23 8.72 17.63 9.33
C THR A 23 7.93 16.41 9.81
N ASP A 24 7.87 16.22 11.13
CA ASP A 24 7.18 15.05 11.72
C ASP A 24 5.67 15.04 11.43
N ASN A 25 5.05 16.21 11.27
CA ASN A 25 3.65 16.32 10.88
C ASN A 25 3.42 15.73 9.48
N VAL A 26 4.23 16.13 8.50
CA VAL A 26 4.13 15.56 7.14
C VAL A 26 4.39 14.06 7.16
N LYS A 27 5.34 13.57 7.96
CA LYS A 27 5.54 12.11 8.10
C LYS A 27 4.28 11.41 8.62
N GLN A 28 3.57 12.00 9.59
CA GLN A 28 2.33 11.43 10.12
C GLN A 28 1.21 11.43 9.08
N GLU A 29 1.07 12.50 8.30
CA GLU A 29 0.08 12.58 7.22
C GLU A 29 0.34 11.53 6.14
N LEU A 30 1.60 11.37 5.75
CA LEU A 30 2.02 10.39 4.74
C LEU A 30 1.61 8.96 5.12
N MET A 31 1.47 8.62 6.40
CA MET A 31 1.03 7.28 6.84
C MET A 31 -0.33 6.86 6.26
N PHE A 32 -1.16 7.82 5.86
CA PHE A 32 -2.54 7.58 5.40
C PHE A 32 -2.78 7.97 3.93
N ILE A 33 -1.75 8.48 3.23
CA ILE A 33 -1.88 8.88 1.83
C ILE A 33 -1.93 7.67 0.92
N THR A 34 -2.96 7.63 0.07
CA THR A 34 -3.17 6.57 -0.93
C THR A 34 -2.91 7.02 -2.37
N LYS A 35 -2.53 8.30 -2.55
CA LYS A 35 -2.31 8.95 -3.84
C LYS A 35 -0.83 9.34 -4.00
N PRO A 36 -0.34 9.55 -5.23
CA PRO A 36 0.97 10.15 -5.43
C PRO A 36 1.05 11.51 -4.73
N TRP A 37 2.21 11.81 -4.15
CA TRP A 37 2.39 12.98 -3.30
C TRP A 37 3.65 13.76 -3.63
N ALA A 38 3.66 15.04 -3.27
CA ALA A 38 4.80 15.92 -3.37
C ALA A 38 4.84 16.85 -2.16
N VAL A 39 5.99 17.42 -1.83
CA VAL A 39 6.13 18.38 -0.72
C VAL A 39 6.76 19.68 -1.22
N THR A 40 6.28 20.79 -0.69
CA THR A 40 6.96 22.10 -0.80
C THR A 40 7.33 22.61 0.58
N HIS A 41 8.51 23.22 0.70
CA HIS A 41 8.92 23.90 1.93
C HIS A 41 8.69 25.41 1.85
N LEU A 42 8.01 25.98 2.85
CA LEU A 42 7.77 27.41 3.00
C LEU A 42 8.78 28.01 4.00
N ASN A 43 9.90 28.54 3.48
CA ASN A 43 11.03 29.00 4.32
C ASN A 43 10.63 30.03 5.40
N GLU A 44 9.71 30.95 5.10
CA GLU A 44 9.32 32.03 6.02
C GLU A 44 8.63 31.51 7.29
N LEU A 45 7.94 30.38 7.16
CA LEU A 45 7.19 29.74 8.24
C LEU A 45 7.86 28.46 8.74
N ASN A 46 8.94 28.04 8.06
CA ASN A 46 9.62 26.77 8.28
C ASN A 46 8.62 25.60 8.31
N THR A 47 7.72 25.57 7.34
CA THR A 47 6.62 24.60 7.25
C THR A 47 6.70 23.83 5.95
N ASP A 48 6.51 22.52 6.02
CA ASP A 48 6.34 21.68 4.83
C ASP A 48 4.85 21.54 4.52
N CYS A 49 4.47 21.71 3.26
CA CYS A 49 3.12 21.46 2.76
C CYS A 49 3.11 20.21 1.89
N LEU A 50 2.27 19.25 2.28
CA LEU A 50 2.04 18.01 1.56
C LEU A 50 0.94 18.19 0.51
N TRP A 51 1.22 17.80 -0.73
CA TRP A 51 0.33 17.94 -1.87
C TRP A 51 -0.01 16.59 -2.49
N THR A 52 -1.28 16.38 -2.82
CA THR A 52 -1.74 15.28 -3.68
C THR A 52 -2.47 15.85 -4.89
N ARG A 53 -2.77 14.99 -5.87
CA ARG A 53 -3.67 15.33 -6.97
C ARG A 53 -5.10 14.95 -6.64
N GLY A 54 -5.97 15.95 -6.67
CA GLY A 54 -7.42 15.77 -6.68
C GLY A 54 -7.89 15.07 -7.95
N ASP A 55 -9.13 14.57 -7.93
CA ASP A 55 -9.72 13.83 -9.05
C ASP A 55 -9.94 14.73 -10.29
N ASN A 56 -10.01 16.04 -10.07
CA ASN A 56 -10.07 17.08 -11.09
C ASN A 56 -8.68 17.48 -11.65
N GLY A 57 -7.60 16.84 -11.19
CA GLY A 57 -6.22 17.09 -11.62
C GLY A 57 -5.54 18.29 -10.94
N TYR A 58 -6.22 19.02 -10.06
CA TYR A 58 -5.65 20.13 -9.29
C TYR A 58 -4.92 19.62 -8.05
N LEU A 59 -3.99 20.43 -7.53
CA LEU A 59 -3.27 20.13 -6.30
C LEU A 59 -4.17 20.37 -5.08
N ASN A 60 -4.20 19.42 -4.16
CA ASN A 60 -4.85 19.55 -2.87
C ASN A 60 -3.81 19.43 -1.76
N SER A 61 -3.90 20.33 -0.78
CA SER A 61 -3.10 20.23 0.45
C SER A 61 -3.72 19.19 1.38
N GLU A 62 -2.90 18.23 1.81
CA GLU A 62 -3.27 17.18 2.79
C GLU A 62 -2.96 17.58 4.23
N ALA A 63 -2.50 18.82 4.45
CA ALA A 63 -2.26 19.38 5.77
C ALA A 63 -3.44 19.10 6.72
N SER A 64 -3.16 18.96 8.00
CA SER A 64 -4.15 18.77 9.05
C SER A 64 -4.37 20.06 9.82
N ALA A 65 -5.54 20.24 10.43
CA ALA A 65 -5.83 21.46 11.21
C ALA A 65 -4.84 21.69 12.37
N SER A 66 -4.16 20.63 12.82
CA SER A 66 -3.10 20.65 13.82
C SER A 66 -1.78 21.26 13.34
N ASP A 67 -1.57 21.44 12.03
CA ASP A 67 -0.32 21.99 11.49
C ASP A 67 -0.15 23.50 11.69
N GLY A 68 -1.17 24.13 12.26
CA GLY A 68 -1.13 25.54 12.60
C GLY A 68 -1.32 26.42 11.37
N THR A 69 -2.16 27.44 11.54
CA THR A 69 -2.34 28.60 10.64
C THR A 69 -3.04 28.37 9.28
N GLY A 70 -3.08 27.14 8.77
CA GLY A 70 -3.76 26.83 7.51
C GLY A 70 -3.07 27.36 6.25
N VAL A 71 -1.77 27.67 6.37
CA VAL A 71 -0.94 28.29 5.33
C VAL A 71 -0.76 27.41 4.10
N CYS A 72 -0.83 26.09 4.24
CA CYS A 72 -0.78 25.18 3.11
C CYS A 72 -2.08 25.20 2.27
N TRP A 73 -3.17 25.76 2.79
CA TRP A 73 -4.39 26.03 2.01
C TRP A 73 -4.48 27.47 1.52
N ASP A 74 -3.52 28.34 1.86
CA ASP A 74 -3.52 29.71 1.38
C ASP A 74 -3.36 29.74 -0.15
N ILE A 75 -4.10 30.64 -0.80
CA ILE A 75 -4.13 30.74 -2.25
C ILE A 75 -2.74 31.02 -2.86
N SER A 76 -1.84 31.68 -2.13
CA SER A 76 -0.47 31.91 -2.58
C SER A 76 0.37 30.64 -2.55
N ALA A 77 0.25 29.83 -1.50
CA ALA A 77 0.93 28.53 -1.40
C ALA A 77 0.45 27.58 -2.49
N VAL A 78 -0.87 27.48 -2.70
CA VAL A 78 -1.46 26.65 -3.76
C VAL A 78 -0.96 27.10 -5.14
N LYS A 79 -1.03 28.40 -5.46
CA LYS A 79 -0.55 28.93 -6.75
C LYS A 79 0.94 28.68 -6.96
N GLN A 80 1.75 28.76 -5.91
CA GLN A 80 3.17 28.46 -6.00
C GLN A 80 3.40 26.98 -6.29
N ALA A 81 2.72 26.08 -5.58
CA ALA A 81 2.80 24.64 -5.82
C ALA A 81 2.35 24.28 -7.24
N GLU A 82 1.23 24.84 -7.71
CA GLU A 82 0.74 24.63 -9.08
C GLU A 82 1.74 25.12 -10.13
N LYS A 83 2.39 26.28 -9.89
CA LYS A 83 3.44 26.78 -10.76
C LYS A 83 4.63 25.82 -10.80
N LEU A 84 5.05 25.30 -9.65
CA LEU A 84 6.15 24.33 -9.58
C LEU A 84 5.78 23.01 -10.29
N ASP A 85 4.54 22.55 -10.17
CA ASP A 85 4.08 21.36 -10.89
C ASP A 85 4.11 21.57 -12.40
N LYS A 86 3.58 22.72 -12.86
CA LYS A 86 3.56 23.10 -14.28
C LYS A 86 4.98 23.25 -14.85
N ASP A 87 5.90 23.78 -14.05
CA ASP A 87 7.32 23.90 -14.39
C ASP A 87 8.08 22.56 -14.27
N LYS A 88 7.42 21.46 -13.88
CA LYS A 88 8.02 20.13 -13.61
C LYS A 88 9.12 20.15 -12.55
N LYS A 89 8.98 21.01 -11.56
CA LYS A 89 9.91 21.18 -10.43
C LYS A 89 9.43 20.49 -9.15
N LEU A 90 8.15 20.09 -9.07
CA LEU A 90 7.68 19.21 -8.01
C LEU A 90 8.15 17.78 -8.28
N VAL A 91 8.77 17.18 -7.26
CA VAL A 91 9.12 15.77 -7.25
C VAL A 91 7.93 14.99 -6.71
N TRP A 92 7.39 14.10 -7.53
CA TRP A 92 6.27 13.24 -7.18
C TRP A 92 6.77 11.88 -6.73
N HIS A 93 6.24 11.43 -5.60
CA HIS A 93 6.51 10.14 -4.98
C HIS A 93 5.29 9.23 -5.12
N ASN A 94 5.54 7.92 -5.12
CA ASN A 94 4.47 6.94 -5.05
C ASN A 94 3.79 6.96 -3.68
N PRO A 95 2.50 6.57 -3.59
CA PRO A 95 1.85 6.38 -2.30
C PRO A 95 2.68 5.45 -1.39
N PRO A 96 2.75 5.72 -0.08
CA PRO A 96 3.50 4.89 0.82
C PRO A 96 3.09 3.41 0.83
N ARG A 97 4.10 2.53 0.91
CA ARG A 97 3.93 1.07 0.91
C ARG A 97 4.65 0.43 2.08
N PHE A 98 3.88 0.07 3.09
CA PHE A 98 4.36 -0.59 4.30
C PHE A 98 4.50 -2.10 4.13
N ASP A 99 5.36 -2.50 3.20
CA ASP A 99 5.61 -3.90 2.82
C ASP A 99 6.67 -4.60 3.70
N TYR A 100 7.22 -3.92 4.71
CA TYR A 100 8.26 -4.43 5.60
C TYR A 100 7.81 -4.33 7.06
N GLU A 101 8.26 -5.26 7.89
CA GLU A 101 8.01 -5.28 9.33
C GLU A 101 9.29 -5.52 10.14
N TYR A 102 9.33 -4.95 11.34
CA TYR A 102 10.37 -5.15 12.36
C TYR A 102 9.75 -5.16 13.75
N GLY A 103 10.38 -5.83 14.72
CA GLY A 103 9.95 -5.83 16.12
C GLY A 103 9.03 -7.00 16.50
N ASP A 104 8.44 -6.90 17.69
CA ASP A 104 7.62 -7.93 18.32
C ASP A 104 6.16 -7.49 18.31
N LYS A 105 5.29 -8.26 17.62
CA LYS A 105 3.86 -7.93 17.46
C LYS A 105 3.08 -7.92 18.77
N ASN A 106 3.58 -8.57 19.82
CA ASN A 106 2.96 -8.52 21.14
C ASN A 106 3.39 -7.27 21.93
N LYS A 107 4.56 -6.71 21.62
CA LYS A 107 5.10 -5.49 22.20
C LYS A 107 5.00 -4.36 21.18
N CYS A 108 6.10 -3.72 20.79
CA CYS A 108 6.09 -2.81 19.66
C CYS A 108 6.61 -3.47 18.39
N TYR A 109 5.88 -3.25 17.31
CA TYR A 109 6.28 -3.61 15.97
C TYR A 109 6.12 -2.40 15.04
N TYR A 110 6.88 -2.42 13.96
CA TYR A 110 7.02 -1.30 13.05
C TYR A 110 6.70 -1.79 11.66
N ARG A 111 5.76 -1.12 11.02
CA ARG A 111 5.51 -1.22 9.59
C ARG A 111 6.40 -0.21 8.88
N VAL A 112 7.11 -0.63 7.85
CA VAL A 112 8.16 0.18 7.23
C VAL A 112 7.93 0.29 5.73
N ASP A 113 7.94 1.52 5.24
CA ASP A 113 8.12 1.85 3.84
C ASP A 113 9.59 2.24 3.62
N LYS A 114 10.36 1.32 3.01
CA LYS A 114 11.78 1.56 2.72
C LYS A 114 12.01 2.53 1.56
N GLU A 115 11.07 2.66 0.62
CA GLU A 115 11.21 3.56 -0.53
C GLU A 115 11.09 5.01 -0.09
N ASN A 116 10.09 5.29 0.74
CA ASN A 116 9.85 6.62 1.28
C ASN A 116 10.48 6.83 2.66
N GLY A 117 11.18 5.86 3.25
CA GLY A 117 11.83 6.03 4.55
C GLY A 117 10.85 6.30 5.71
N LEU A 118 9.64 5.76 5.65
CA LEU A 118 8.59 5.98 6.63
C LEU A 118 8.48 4.79 7.60
N VAL A 119 8.23 5.10 8.86
CA VAL A 119 8.06 4.12 9.95
C VAL A 119 6.74 4.36 10.65
N ASP A 120 5.87 3.36 10.59
CA ASP A 120 4.57 3.31 11.26
C ASP A 120 4.69 2.41 12.50
N LEU A 121 4.83 3.03 13.68
CA LEU A 121 4.90 2.34 14.97
C LEU A 121 3.51 1.83 15.36
N ARG A 122 3.46 0.54 15.72
CA ARG A 122 2.27 -0.13 16.22
C ARG A 122 2.56 -0.77 17.57
N TYR A 123 1.55 -0.72 18.44
CA TYR A 123 1.57 -1.30 19.76
C TYR A 123 0.70 -2.56 19.77
N GLY A 124 1.27 -3.67 20.22
CA GLY A 124 0.57 -4.88 20.60
C GLY A 124 0.03 -4.81 22.02
N ASP A 125 -0.70 -5.84 22.42
CA ASP A 125 -1.44 -5.84 23.69
C ASP A 125 -0.52 -5.74 24.92
N ASP A 126 0.67 -6.34 24.88
CA ASP A 126 1.64 -6.27 25.99
C ASP A 126 2.41 -4.93 26.01
N ALA A 127 2.30 -4.13 24.95
CA ALA A 127 3.08 -2.92 24.78
C ALA A 127 2.71 -1.81 25.76
N ILE A 128 1.48 -1.83 26.29
CA ILE A 128 1.04 -0.89 27.34
C ILE A 128 1.88 -1.07 28.62
N THR A 129 2.46 -2.27 28.82
CA THR A 129 3.29 -2.58 29.99
C THR A 129 4.79 -2.46 29.72
N SER A 130 5.24 -2.51 28.48
CA SER A 130 6.63 -2.31 28.08
C SER A 130 6.86 -0.85 27.69
N GLY A 131 7.87 -0.17 28.25
CA GLY A 131 8.08 1.28 28.11
C GLY A 131 7.84 1.86 26.70
N ALA A 132 6.68 2.49 26.50
CA ALA A 132 6.26 3.06 25.23
C ALA A 132 7.26 4.10 24.68
N ASP A 133 7.96 4.81 25.56
CA ASP A 133 9.00 5.77 25.20
C ASP A 133 10.17 5.09 24.46
N GLN A 134 10.53 3.86 24.82
CA GLN A 134 11.57 3.10 24.11
C GLN A 134 11.10 2.70 22.72
N CYS A 135 9.83 2.36 22.56
CA CYS A 135 9.26 2.02 21.27
C CYS A 135 9.15 3.25 20.34
N ASN A 136 8.94 4.45 20.90
CA ASN A 136 8.85 5.67 20.11
C ASN A 136 10.21 6.38 19.90
N SER A 137 11.31 5.81 20.40
CA SER A 137 12.63 6.44 20.28
C SER A 137 13.11 6.49 18.83
N GLU A 138 13.94 7.49 18.52
CA GLU A 138 14.54 7.62 17.19
C GLU A 138 15.51 6.47 16.90
N GLU A 139 16.18 5.93 17.93
CA GLU A 139 17.02 4.74 17.78
C GLU A 139 16.19 3.53 17.32
N ALA A 140 14.99 3.34 17.89
CA ALA A 140 14.13 2.22 17.53
C ALA A 140 13.55 2.36 16.11
N LYS A 141 13.12 3.57 15.72
CA LYS A 141 12.64 3.86 14.35
C LYS A 141 13.75 3.67 13.32
N ASN A 142 14.97 4.13 13.62
CA ASN A 142 16.13 3.93 12.75
C ASN A 142 16.52 2.45 12.64
N ALA A 143 16.44 1.70 13.74
CA ALA A 143 16.64 0.26 13.71
C ALA A 143 15.58 -0.42 12.83
N ALA A 144 14.32 -0.02 12.91
CA ALA A 144 13.25 -0.54 12.06
C ALA A 144 13.52 -0.28 10.57
N LEU A 145 13.89 0.95 10.17
CA LEU A 145 14.21 1.26 8.78
C LEU A 145 15.30 0.35 8.21
N ASN A 146 16.35 0.14 9.00
CA ASN A 146 17.51 -0.63 8.57
C ASN A 146 17.24 -2.14 8.58
N LEU A 147 16.62 -2.65 9.64
CA LEU A 147 16.52 -4.08 9.92
C LEU A 147 15.19 -4.71 9.52
N ALA A 148 14.17 -3.93 9.13
CA ALA A 148 12.89 -4.49 8.74
C ALA A 148 13.01 -5.45 7.55
N THR A 149 12.29 -6.56 7.68
CA THR A 149 12.22 -7.63 6.69
C THR A 149 10.92 -7.53 5.92
N ARG A 150 10.95 -7.91 4.63
CA ARG A 150 9.76 -7.83 3.78
C ARG A 150 8.69 -8.78 4.32
N VAL A 151 7.48 -8.27 4.52
CA VAL A 151 6.32 -9.09 4.88
C VAL A 151 6.02 -10.02 3.73
N GLU A 152 5.94 -11.32 4.02
CA GLU A 152 5.53 -12.29 3.02
C GLU A 152 4.07 -12.04 2.63
N LYS A 153 3.84 -11.65 1.37
CA LYS A 153 2.49 -11.54 0.84
C LYS A 153 1.83 -12.91 0.90
N LYS A 154 0.63 -12.96 1.48
CA LYS A 154 -0.18 -14.17 1.59
C LYS A 154 -1.60 -13.91 1.13
N VAL A 155 -2.24 -14.93 0.57
CA VAL A 155 -3.63 -14.94 0.14
C VAL A 155 -4.34 -16.08 0.86
N GLU A 156 -5.43 -15.77 1.56
CA GLU A 156 -6.11 -16.71 2.47
C GLU A 156 -7.62 -16.76 2.19
N PHE A 157 -8.12 -17.91 1.74
CA PHE A 157 -9.55 -18.14 1.54
C PHE A 157 -9.96 -19.54 1.96
N GLY A 158 -11.08 -19.66 2.68
CA GLY A 158 -11.66 -20.96 3.04
C GLY A 158 -10.72 -21.87 3.85
N GLY A 159 -9.82 -21.28 4.65
CA GLY A 159 -8.83 -22.01 5.46
C GLY A 159 -7.54 -22.40 4.72
N TYR A 160 -7.40 -22.06 3.44
CA TYR A 160 -6.17 -22.28 2.67
C TYR A 160 -5.35 -21.00 2.61
N THR A 161 -4.04 -21.13 2.85
CA THR A 161 -3.07 -20.03 2.74
C THR A 161 -2.11 -20.32 1.59
N ALA A 162 -1.97 -19.36 0.68
CA ALA A 162 -0.95 -19.36 -0.36
C ALA A 162 0.00 -18.17 -0.20
N THR A 163 1.28 -18.43 -0.38
CA THR A 163 2.33 -17.40 -0.46
C THR A 163 3.10 -17.59 -1.77
N LYS A 164 3.98 -16.64 -2.11
CA LYS A 164 4.83 -16.74 -3.31
C LYS A 164 5.69 -18.00 -3.34
N ASN A 165 6.01 -18.57 -2.17
CA ASN A 165 6.83 -19.78 -2.06
C ASN A 165 6.01 -21.08 -2.18
N ASN A 166 4.67 -20.99 -2.25
CA ASN A 166 3.76 -22.13 -2.32
C ASN A 166 2.92 -22.10 -3.60
N ILE A 167 3.55 -22.36 -4.75
CA ILE A 167 2.87 -22.38 -6.04
C ILE A 167 1.74 -23.41 -6.10
N LEU A 168 1.91 -24.58 -5.49
CA LEU A 168 0.86 -25.60 -5.47
C LEU A 168 -0.38 -25.10 -4.72
N GLY A 169 -0.20 -24.45 -3.58
CA GLY A 169 -1.29 -23.79 -2.85
C GLY A 169 -1.99 -22.72 -3.70
N SER A 170 -1.23 -21.90 -4.43
CA SER A 170 -1.80 -20.88 -5.32
C SER A 170 -2.57 -21.47 -6.50
N VAL A 171 -2.06 -22.53 -7.13
CA VAL A 171 -2.72 -23.25 -8.23
C VAL A 171 -4.02 -23.92 -7.73
N THR A 172 -3.98 -24.55 -6.56
CA THR A 172 -5.17 -25.14 -5.92
C THR A 172 -6.23 -24.07 -5.63
N LEU A 173 -5.84 -22.96 -4.99
CA LEU A 173 -6.75 -21.84 -4.71
C LEU A 173 -7.32 -21.20 -5.98
N ALA A 174 -6.52 -21.10 -7.04
CA ALA A 174 -6.97 -20.58 -8.32
C ALA A 174 -8.03 -21.50 -8.95
N CYS A 175 -7.81 -22.81 -8.90
CA CYS A 175 -8.77 -23.80 -9.35
C CYS A 175 -10.07 -23.73 -8.53
N PHE A 176 -9.99 -23.66 -7.19
CA PHE A 176 -11.18 -23.49 -6.35
C PHE A 176 -11.95 -22.22 -6.70
N THR A 177 -11.22 -21.10 -6.82
CA THR A 177 -11.81 -19.79 -7.15
C THR A 177 -12.49 -19.82 -8.52
N GLY A 178 -11.89 -20.46 -9.53
CA GLY A 178 -12.49 -20.61 -10.85
C GLY A 178 -13.74 -21.49 -10.87
N GLY A 179 -13.81 -22.48 -9.98
CA GLY A 179 -14.95 -23.40 -9.86
C GLY A 179 -16.15 -22.87 -9.09
N ILE A 180 -16.09 -21.63 -8.56
CA ILE A 180 -17.22 -21.00 -7.86
C ILE A 180 -18.31 -20.62 -8.86
N ASP A 181 -19.55 -21.00 -8.53
CA ASP A 181 -20.72 -20.75 -9.36
C ASP A 181 -20.99 -19.26 -9.57
N SER A 182 -21.58 -18.97 -10.72
CA SER A 182 -21.96 -17.63 -11.13
C SER A 182 -23.05 -17.01 -10.25
N ASP A 183 -23.90 -17.84 -9.65
CA ASP A 183 -25.01 -17.46 -8.78
C ASP A 183 -24.76 -17.84 -7.30
N SER A 184 -23.49 -18.08 -6.94
CA SER A 184 -23.11 -18.46 -5.58
C SER A 184 -23.62 -17.45 -4.55
N ARG A 185 -24.38 -17.95 -3.57
CA ARG A 185 -24.91 -17.15 -2.45
C ARG A 185 -23.86 -16.78 -1.40
N VAL A 186 -22.68 -17.42 -1.43
CA VAL A 186 -21.62 -17.24 -0.43
C VAL A 186 -20.49 -16.36 -0.96
N VAL A 187 -20.18 -16.45 -2.25
CA VAL A 187 -19.08 -15.72 -2.88
C VAL A 187 -19.59 -15.07 -4.16
N SER A 188 -19.67 -13.74 -4.18
CA SER A 188 -20.09 -13.00 -5.37
C SER A 188 -19.06 -13.10 -6.50
N ASN A 189 -19.48 -12.72 -7.72
CA ASN A 189 -18.56 -12.67 -8.86
C ASN A 189 -17.46 -11.61 -8.70
N GLU A 190 -17.74 -10.50 -8.01
CA GLU A 190 -16.76 -9.47 -7.67
C GLU A 190 -15.71 -10.04 -6.71
N GLU A 191 -16.15 -10.71 -5.64
CA GLU A 191 -15.25 -11.36 -4.70
C GLU A 191 -14.41 -12.43 -5.41
N ARG A 192 -15.02 -13.28 -6.24
CA ARG A 192 -14.30 -14.28 -7.03
C ARG A 192 -13.20 -13.66 -7.90
N SER A 193 -13.51 -12.53 -8.55
CA SER A 193 -12.55 -11.81 -9.40
C SER A 193 -11.42 -11.18 -8.56
N ARG A 194 -11.74 -10.62 -7.39
CA ARG A 194 -10.76 -10.11 -6.43
C ARG A 194 -9.80 -11.20 -5.95
N ARG A 195 -10.32 -12.37 -5.52
CA ARG A 195 -9.52 -13.52 -5.08
C ARG A 195 -8.52 -13.96 -6.14
N TYR A 196 -8.98 -14.04 -7.39
CA TYR A 196 -8.13 -14.41 -8.51
C TYR A 196 -7.04 -13.37 -8.78
N ALA A 197 -7.38 -12.08 -8.75
CA ALA A 197 -6.40 -11.01 -8.92
C ALA A 197 -5.33 -11.03 -7.83
N GLU A 198 -5.71 -11.28 -6.57
CA GLU A 198 -4.76 -11.39 -5.45
C GLU A 198 -3.79 -12.55 -5.61
N LEU A 199 -4.25 -13.71 -6.09
CA LEU A 199 -3.38 -14.84 -6.41
C LEU A 199 -2.38 -14.50 -7.51
N LEU A 200 -2.78 -13.78 -8.55
CA LEU A 200 -1.86 -13.34 -9.62
C LEU A 200 -0.84 -12.33 -9.07
N ASN A 201 -1.27 -11.42 -8.20
CA ASN A 201 -0.40 -10.40 -7.60
C ASN A 201 0.70 -10.99 -6.68
N LEU A 202 0.52 -12.20 -6.14
CA LEU A 202 1.60 -12.91 -5.43
C LEU A 202 2.81 -13.21 -6.35
N TYR A 203 2.58 -13.34 -7.65
CA TYR A 203 3.56 -13.75 -8.66
C TYR A 203 3.81 -12.65 -9.71
N GLU A 204 3.61 -11.39 -9.33
CA GLU A 204 3.95 -10.25 -10.20
C GLU A 204 5.41 -10.34 -10.68
N GLY A 205 5.61 -10.29 -12.00
CA GLY A 205 6.90 -10.48 -12.66
C GLY A 205 7.33 -11.94 -12.88
N ASP A 206 6.56 -12.93 -12.42
CA ASP A 206 6.81 -14.36 -12.64
C ASP A 206 5.78 -14.93 -13.62
N GLU A 207 6.11 -14.84 -14.92
CA GLU A 207 5.21 -15.26 -15.99
C GLU A 207 4.89 -16.75 -16.00
N ILE A 208 5.82 -17.59 -15.51
CA ILE A 208 5.65 -19.05 -15.50
C ILE A 208 4.58 -19.40 -14.48
N ASN A 209 4.73 -18.94 -13.24
CA ASN A 209 3.79 -19.25 -12.17
C ASN A 209 2.46 -18.54 -12.35
N THR A 210 2.48 -17.30 -12.86
CA THR A 210 1.25 -16.59 -13.26
C THR A 210 0.46 -17.41 -14.29
N ARG A 211 1.12 -18.01 -15.28
CA ARG A 211 0.45 -18.84 -16.30
C ARG A 211 -0.17 -20.10 -15.71
N ARG A 212 0.51 -20.77 -14.77
CA ARG A 212 -0.04 -21.94 -14.06
C ARG A 212 -1.31 -21.59 -13.30
N ILE A 213 -1.29 -20.47 -12.57
CA ILE A 213 -2.46 -19.94 -11.85
C ILE A 213 -3.62 -19.64 -12.81
N ARG A 214 -3.34 -18.97 -13.95
CA ARG A 214 -4.35 -18.70 -14.99
C ARG A 214 -4.96 -19.98 -15.55
N ASN A 215 -4.11 -20.97 -15.87
CA ASN A 215 -4.56 -22.25 -16.42
C ASN A 215 -5.47 -22.98 -15.43
N ALA A 216 -5.11 -23.02 -14.15
CA ALA A 216 -5.91 -23.65 -13.10
C ALA A 216 -7.27 -22.97 -12.92
N PHE A 217 -7.29 -21.63 -12.86
CA PHE A 217 -8.53 -20.86 -12.79
C PHE A 217 -9.43 -21.12 -14.01
N ASN A 218 -8.85 -21.05 -15.21
CA ASN A 218 -9.60 -21.26 -16.46
C ASN A 218 -10.12 -22.68 -16.59
N PHE A 219 -9.33 -23.69 -16.21
CA PHE A 219 -9.76 -25.07 -16.17
C PHE A 219 -11.04 -25.22 -15.33
N ALA A 220 -11.03 -24.71 -14.10
CA ALA A 220 -12.18 -24.83 -13.21
C ALA A 220 -13.38 -23.99 -13.67
N ASN A 221 -13.14 -22.78 -14.17
CA ASN A 221 -14.19 -21.90 -14.68
C ASN A 221 -14.88 -22.47 -15.93
N LEU A 222 -14.18 -23.24 -16.75
CA LEU A 222 -14.76 -23.86 -17.94
C LEU A 222 -15.40 -25.22 -17.64
N ASN A 223 -14.82 -26.01 -16.74
CA ASN A 223 -15.18 -27.42 -16.57
C ASN A 223 -15.98 -27.72 -15.30
N LEU A 224 -15.90 -26.87 -14.27
CA LEU A 224 -16.48 -27.15 -12.94
C LEU A 224 -17.59 -26.18 -12.57
N ARG A 225 -17.42 -24.90 -12.89
CA ARG A 225 -18.38 -23.84 -12.61
C ARG A 225 -19.74 -24.13 -13.27
N ASP A 226 -20.84 -23.88 -12.55
CA ASP A 226 -22.23 -23.97 -13.00
C ASP A 226 -22.66 -25.36 -13.54
N ARG A 227 -21.77 -26.37 -13.53
CA ARG A 227 -22.00 -27.68 -14.17
C ARG A 227 -22.35 -28.80 -13.19
N TYR A 228 -21.91 -28.68 -11.94
CA TYR A 228 -22.18 -29.68 -10.91
C TYR A 228 -23.19 -29.10 -9.91
N PRO A 229 -24.48 -29.45 -10.00
CA PRO A 229 -25.50 -28.88 -9.13
C PRO A 229 -25.28 -29.33 -7.68
N LEU A 230 -25.05 -28.37 -6.78
CA LEU A 230 -25.25 -28.35 -5.31
C LEU A 230 -24.88 -29.55 -4.43
N ASP A 231 -24.40 -30.67 -4.96
CA ASP A 231 -23.97 -31.79 -4.15
C ASP A 231 -22.64 -31.43 -3.51
N THR A 232 -22.64 -31.35 -2.18
CA THR A 232 -21.47 -31.30 -1.28
C THR A 232 -20.76 -29.97 -1.06
N MET A 233 -21.44 -28.80 -1.03
CA MET A 233 -20.78 -27.53 -0.61
C MET A 233 -19.49 -27.15 -1.38
N GLY A 234 -19.29 -27.71 -2.58
CA GLY A 234 -18.05 -27.55 -3.36
C GLY A 234 -16.95 -28.58 -3.10
N GLU A 235 -17.16 -29.58 -2.23
CA GLU A 235 -16.19 -30.65 -1.92
C GLU A 235 -15.82 -31.46 -3.16
N TYR A 236 -16.78 -31.84 -4.01
CA TYR A 236 -16.48 -32.54 -5.26
C TYR A 236 -15.54 -31.73 -6.17
N ARG A 237 -15.82 -30.44 -6.35
CA ARG A 237 -14.98 -29.54 -7.17
C ARG A 237 -13.60 -29.38 -6.55
N ALA A 238 -13.53 -29.24 -5.23
CA ALA A 238 -12.28 -29.20 -4.49
C ALA A 238 -11.47 -30.48 -4.68
N SER A 239 -12.10 -31.65 -4.66
CA SER A 239 -11.44 -32.93 -4.89
C SER A 239 -10.88 -33.07 -6.32
N ILE A 240 -11.61 -32.62 -7.34
CA ILE A 240 -11.09 -32.58 -8.73
C ILE A 240 -9.87 -31.67 -8.80
N CYS A 241 -9.99 -30.44 -8.28
CA CYS A 241 -8.88 -29.48 -8.28
C CYS A 241 -7.65 -30.04 -7.56
N ASN A 242 -7.82 -30.63 -6.38
CA ASN A 242 -6.74 -31.28 -5.63
C ASN A 242 -6.10 -32.42 -6.43
N ALA A 243 -6.91 -33.31 -7.01
CA ALA A 243 -6.41 -34.41 -7.83
C ALA A 243 -5.63 -33.91 -9.05
N MET A 244 -6.13 -32.87 -9.71
CA MET A 244 -5.48 -32.29 -10.89
C MET A 244 -4.14 -31.64 -10.54
N VAL A 245 -4.05 -30.94 -9.40
CA VAL A 245 -2.78 -30.37 -8.90
C VAL A 245 -1.79 -31.48 -8.49
N LEU A 246 -2.23 -32.46 -7.70
CA LEU A 246 -1.39 -33.57 -7.25
C LEU A 246 -0.84 -34.41 -8.42
N ASN A 247 -1.62 -34.56 -9.48
CA ASN A 247 -1.21 -35.27 -10.70
C ASN A 247 -0.41 -34.40 -11.70
N GLY A 248 -0.08 -33.16 -11.34
CA GLY A 248 0.69 -32.24 -12.20
C GLY A 248 -0.02 -31.86 -13.51
N LYS A 249 -1.36 -31.86 -13.51
CA LYS A 249 -2.18 -31.54 -14.69
C LYS A 249 -2.56 -30.05 -14.75
N LEU A 250 -2.22 -29.26 -13.72
CA LEU A 250 -2.44 -27.80 -13.61
C LEU A 250 -1.14 -27.04 -13.29
#